data_AF-A0A7J0AFB2-F1
#
_entry.id   AF-A0A7J0AFB2-F1
#
_cell.length_a   1.000
_cell.length_b   1.000
_cell.length_c   1.000
_cell.angle_alpha   90.00
_cell.angle_beta   90.00
_cell.angle_gamma   90.00
#
_symmetry.space_group_name_H-M   'P 1'
#
loop_
_entity.id
_entity.type
_entity.pdbx_description
1 polymer ?
#
loop_
_entity_poly.entity_id
_entity_poly.type
_entity_poly.pdbx_seq_one_letter_code
_entity_poly.pdbx_strand_id
1 'polypeptide(L)'
;MNIDEIRKVSLVEFLNQLGYQPTGRDSKGLWFYAPYRSERKPSFHVNPRKGVWFDFGSGAGGDIFTLAENCVTPPTSSDRRSSSPKK
;
A
#
# COMPACT_ATOMS: atom_id res chain seq x y z
N MET A 1 8.10 -12.02 -9.76
CA MET A 1 7.64 -12.18 -8.36
C MET A 1 6.43 -13.07 -8.36
N ASN A 2 6.47 -14.16 -7.59
CA ASN A 2 5.34 -15.07 -7.44
C ASN A 2 4.45 -14.61 -6.28
N ILE A 3 3.13 -14.81 -6.35
CA ILE A 3 2.17 -14.36 -5.31
C ILE A 3 2.51 -14.95 -3.92
N ASP A 4 3.11 -16.14 -3.91
CA ASP A 4 3.58 -16.83 -2.71
C ASP A 4 4.77 -16.14 -2.03
N GLU A 5 5.62 -15.46 -2.80
CA GLU A 5 6.74 -14.67 -2.26
C GLU A 5 6.22 -13.39 -1.61
N ILE A 6 5.20 -12.76 -2.20
CA ILE A 6 4.56 -11.55 -1.66
C ILE A 6 3.92 -11.83 -0.30
N ARG A 7 3.35 -13.02 -0.07
CA ARG A 7 2.82 -13.41 1.26
C ARG A 7 3.91 -13.62 2.32
N LYS A 8 5.13 -13.97 1.90
CA LYS A 8 6.28 -14.18 2.79
C LYS A 8 7.04 -12.88 3.08
N VAL A 9 7.00 -11.95 2.14
CA VAL A 9 7.59 -10.61 2.25
C VAL A 9 6.64 -9.75 3.07
N SER A 10 7.09 -9.25 4.22
CA SER A 10 6.29 -8.28 4.98
C SER A 10 6.14 -6.99 4.17
N LEU A 11 5.05 -6.23 4.37
CA LEU A 11 4.85 -4.91 3.74
C LEU A 11 6.08 -3.99 3.85
N VAL A 12 6.82 -4.12 4.94
CA VAL A 12 8.07 -3.41 5.20
C VAL A 12 9.16 -3.80 4.21
N GLU A 13 9.37 -5.11 4.03
CA GLU A 13 10.33 -5.64 3.05
C GLU A 13 9.92 -5.28 1.62
N PHE A 14 8.63 -5.27 1.32
CA PHE A 14 8.13 -4.84 0.01
C PHE A 14 8.47 -3.37 -0.27
N LEU A 15 8.25 -2.48 0.70
CA LEU A 15 8.63 -1.07 0.59
C LEU A 15 10.15 -0.88 0.52
N ASN A 16 10.91 -1.64 1.30
CA ASN A 16 12.37 -1.62 1.26
C ASN A 16 12.90 -2.04 -0.12
N GLN A 17 12.31 -3.06 -0.75
CA GLN A 17 12.66 -3.49 -2.11
C GLN A 17 12.35 -2.43 -3.16
N LEU A 18 11.30 -1.64 -2.94
CA LEU A 18 10.99 -0.47 -3.76
C LEU A 18 11.92 0.73 -3.47
N GLY A 19 12.79 0.65 -2.46
CA GLY A 19 13.72 1.70 -2.05
C GLY A 19 13.15 2.69 -1.03
N TYR A 20 11.95 2.44 -0.50
CA TYR A 20 11.35 3.28 0.55
C TYR A 20 11.76 2.79 1.92
N GLN A 21 12.44 3.66 2.67
CA GLN A 21 12.87 3.38 4.03
C GLN A 21 11.86 3.91 5.06
N PRO A 22 11.70 3.25 6.21
CA PRO A 22 10.85 3.73 7.28
C PRO A 22 11.40 5.05 7.84
N THR A 23 10.53 6.05 7.91
CA THR A 23 10.83 7.39 8.42
C THR A 23 10.65 7.48 9.92
N GLY A 24 9.84 6.57 10.47
CA GLY A 24 9.50 6.52 11.88
C GLY A 24 8.98 5.14 12.25
N ARG A 25 8.92 4.88 13.56
CA ARG A 25 8.38 3.63 14.10
C ARG A 25 7.57 3.93 15.35
N ASP A 26 6.51 3.18 15.57
CA ASP A 26 5.72 3.21 16.79
C ASP A 26 5.47 1.80 17.32
N SER A 27 4.66 1.69 18.37
CA SER A 27 4.31 0.40 18.99
C SER A 27 3.42 -0.49 18.11
N LYS A 28 2.79 0.08 17.08
CA LYS A 28 1.85 -0.59 16.19
C LYS A 28 2.49 -0.93 14.84
N GLY A 29 3.59 -0.29 14.47
CA GLY A 29 4.16 -0.42 13.14
C GLY A 29 5.21 0.63 12.78
N LEU A 30 5.33 0.89 11.48
CA LEU A 30 6.35 1.71 10.85
C LEU A 30 5.68 2.79 9.99
N TRP A 31 6.27 3.98 10.00
CA TRP A 31 5.83 5.13 9.21
C TRP A 31 6.72 5.28 7.99
N PHE A 32 6.11 5.56 6.84
CA PHE A 32 6.75 5.77 5.55
C PHE A 32 6.22 7.04 4.89
N TYR A 33 7.00 7.57 3.94
CA TYR A 33 6.47 8.53 2.97
C TYR A 33 5.63 7.80 1.93
N ALA A 34 4.52 8.40 1.52
CA ALA A 34 3.66 7.80 0.50
C ALA A 34 4.44 7.68 -0.82
N PRO A 35 4.60 6.48 -1.40
CA PRO A 35 5.48 6.27 -2.55
C PRO A 35 4.98 6.95 -3.83
N TYR A 36 3.68 7.21 -3.91
CA TYR A 36 2.99 7.79 -5.07
C TYR A 36 2.92 9.32 -5.06
N ARG A 37 3.34 9.99 -3.98
CA ARG A 37 3.29 11.46 -3.85
C ARG A 37 4.47 11.99 -3.06
N SER A 38 5.01 13.12 -3.49
CA SER A 38 6.09 13.79 -2.75
C SER A 38 5.50 14.59 -1.59
N GLU A 39 5.33 13.96 -0.43
CA GLU A 39 4.79 14.59 0.77
C GLU A 39 5.86 15.02 1.76
N ARG A 40 5.56 16.12 2.48
CA ARG A 40 6.46 16.71 3.47
C ARG A 40 6.38 16.03 4.85
N LYS A 41 5.32 15.27 5.11
CA LYS A 41 5.10 14.53 6.36
C LYS A 41 4.78 13.07 6.04
N PRO A 42 5.31 12.10 6.81
CA PRO A 42 4.96 10.70 6.62
C PRO A 42 3.50 10.50 7.00
N SER A 43 2.74 9.95 6.06
CA SER A 43 1.30 9.69 6.18
C SER A 43 0.97 8.20 6.03
N PHE A 44 1.94 7.39 5.60
CA PHE A 44 1.77 5.97 5.33
C PHE A 44 2.20 5.15 6.54
N HIS A 45 1.26 4.42 7.16
CA HIS A 45 1.50 3.56 8.31
C HIS A 45 1.41 2.10 7.92
N VAL A 46 2.40 1.30 8.28
CA VAL A 46 2.46 -0.14 8.02
C VAL A 46 2.49 -0.88 9.33
N ASN A 47 1.55 -1.81 9.50
CA ASN A 47 1.53 -2.73 10.62
C ASN A 47 2.03 -4.12 10.18
N PRO A 48 3.33 -4.45 10.39
CA PRO A 48 3.87 -5.75 9.98
C PRO A 48 3.29 -6.92 10.80
N ARG A 49 2.78 -6.67 12.01
CA ARG A 49 2.16 -7.73 12.84
C ARG A 49 0.80 -8.15 12.30
N LYS A 50 0.05 -7.20 11.75
CA LYS A 50 -1.27 -7.45 11.14
C LYS A 50 -1.20 -7.67 9.64
N GLY A 51 -0.08 -7.32 8.99
CA GLY A 51 0.07 -7.39 7.53
C GLY A 51 -0.80 -6.37 6.79
N VAL A 52 -1.09 -5.23 7.40
CA VAL A 52 -1.93 -4.17 6.83
C VAL A 52 -1.21 -2.84 6.78
N TRP A 53 -1.60 -1.99 5.83
CA TRP A 53 -1.13 -0.61 5.69
C TRP A 53 -2.31 0.36 5.66
N PHE A 54 -2.04 1.61 6.02
CA PHE A 54 -3.01 2.68 6.01
C PHE A 54 -2.32 4.00 5.67
N ASP A 55 -2.81 4.68 4.64
CA ASP A 55 -2.40 6.02 4.25
C ASP A 55 -3.39 7.05 4.80
N PHE A 56 -2.94 7.81 5.80
CA PHE A 56 -3.73 8.86 6.44
C PHE A 56 -3.97 10.08 5.55
N GLY A 57 -3.14 10.33 4.53
CA GLY A 57 -3.33 11.50 3.68
C GLY A 57 -4.22 11.23 2.46
N SER A 58 -4.45 9.96 2.09
CA SER A 58 -5.45 9.60 1.05
C SER A 58 -6.70 8.94 1.63
N GLY A 59 -6.62 8.43 2.87
CA GLY A 59 -7.67 7.61 3.48
C GLY A 59 -7.73 6.19 2.93
N ALA A 60 -6.75 5.79 2.11
CA ALA A 60 -6.64 4.43 1.59
C ALA A 60 -5.99 3.51 2.62
N GLY A 61 -6.37 2.24 2.61
CA GLY A 61 -5.73 1.24 3.45
C GLY A 61 -6.17 -0.15 3.04
N GLY A 62 -5.37 -1.13 3.39
CA GLY A 62 -5.61 -2.51 2.96
C GLY A 62 -4.51 -3.44 3.41
N ASP A 63 -4.46 -4.59 2.77
CA ASP A 63 -3.43 -5.60 2.95
C ASP A 63 -2.32 -5.46 1.90
N ILE A 64 -1.34 -6.35 1.96
CA ILE A 64 -0.24 -6.39 0.99
C ILE A 64 -0.72 -6.60 -0.45
N PHE A 65 -1.85 -7.28 -0.66
CA PHE A 65 -2.43 -7.46 -1.99
C PHE A 65 -2.96 -6.15 -2.54
N THR A 66 -3.70 -5.41 -1.72
CA THR A 66 -4.19 -4.07 -2.09
C THR A 66 -3.02 -3.13 -2.41
N LEU A 67 -1.91 -3.22 -1.66
CA LEU A 67 -0.71 -2.44 -1.97
C LEU A 67 -0.06 -2.87 -3.28
N ALA A 68 0.09 -4.18 -3.49
CA ALA A 68 0.72 -4.75 -4.67
C ALA A 68 -0.08 -4.43 -5.94
N GLU A 69 -1.42 -4.55 -5.90
CA GLU A 69 -2.30 -4.11 -6.99
C GLU A 69 -2.08 -2.63 -7.29
N ASN A 70 -2.17 -1.77 -6.28
CA ASN A 70 -2.01 -0.33 -6.46
C ASN A 70 -0.60 0.08 -6.93
N CYS A 71 0.43 -0.75 -6.71
CA CYS A 71 1.79 -0.49 -7.14
C CYS A 71 2.12 -1.08 -8.53
N VAL A 72 1.51 -2.21 -8.90
CA VAL A 72 1.78 -2.94 -10.15
C VAL A 72 0.89 -2.46 -11.30
N THR A 73 -0.33 -2.01 -11.02
CA THR A 73 -1.17 -1.39 -12.04
C THR A 73 -1.04 0.13 -11.95
N PRO A 74 -0.44 0.84 -12.93
CA PRO A 74 -0.78 2.25 -13.08
C PRO A 74 -2.30 2.35 -13.27
N PRO A 75 -2.97 3.43 -12.84
CA PRO A 75 -4.37 3.63 -13.16
C PRO A 75 -4.48 3.80 -14.67
N THR A 76 -4.54 2.70 -15.43
CA THR A 76 -5.04 2.74 -16.78
C THR A 76 -6.49 3.11 -16.64
N SER A 77 -6.75 4.38 -16.95
CA SER A 77 -8.06 4.95 -17.22
C SER A 77 -8.93 3.98 -18.01
N SER A 78 -9.64 3.11 -17.31
CA SER A 78 -10.74 2.25 -17.79
C SER A 78 -11.09 1.23 -16.71
N ASP A 79 -11.73 1.70 -15.64
CA ASP A 79 -12.96 1.04 -15.23
C ASP A 79 -14.10 2.06 -15.19
N ARG A 80 -14.31 2.68 -16.37
CA ARG A 80 -15.67 2.85 -16.86
C ARG A 80 -16.11 1.49 -17.41
N ARG A 81 -16.61 0.62 -16.55
CA ARG A 81 -17.73 -0.24 -16.94
C ARG A 81 -18.95 0.21 -16.16
N SER A 82 -19.63 1.19 -16.77
CA SER A 82 -21.03 1.50 -16.51
C SER A 82 -21.93 0.27 -16.74
N SER A 83 -23.09 0.33 -16.06
CA SER A 83 -24.41 -0.21 -16.44
C SER A 83 -24.79 -1.57 -15.82
N SER A 84 -25.53 -1.61 -14.70
CA SER A 84 -27.02 -1.45 -14.53
C SER A 84 -27.81 -2.76 -14.78
N PRO A 85 -29.11 -2.88 -14.46
CA PRO A 85 -29.89 -2.74 -13.21
C PRO A 85 -30.62 -4.07 -12.84
N LYS A 86 -31.27 -4.18 -11.67
CA LYS A 86 -32.39 -5.10 -11.30
C LYS A 86 -32.67 -4.92 -9.78
N LYS A 87 -33.87 -4.62 -9.26
CA LYS A 87 -35.26 -4.61 -9.72
C LYS A 87 -35.96 -3.36 -9.21
#